data_AF-A0A8X6Q4V8-F1
#
_entry.id   AF-A0A8X6Q4V8-F1
#
_cell.length_a   1.000
_cell.length_b   1.000
_cell.length_c   1.000
_cell.angle_alpha   90.00
_cell.angle_beta   90.00
_cell.angle_gamma   90.00
#
_symmetry.space_group_name_H-M   'P 1'
#
loop_
_entity.id
_entity.type
_entity.pdbx_description
1 polymer ?
#
loop_
_entity_poly.entity_id
_entity_poly.type
_entity_poly.pdbx_seq_one_letter_code
_entity_poly.pdbx_strand_id
1 'polypeptide(L)'
;MVNIQTADIMSDYFSTYSRNVRVVAWILRFIHNISNVNKLRGNLVYEEFKKAENLVFKSMQLRSFQDEKFLAKMQAFKDEEGLLRIRTKLGDSDEKEDFKFPVLLPANDVVVKLIREEHKKAMHAGSYILLARLSEIFWIIKAKKLVKQVLNECVTCKRYKSKHVEVPFAPLSRERVTQTKIFEKLEKRNSSLDVVLNSIQIYLVKKDYPKRLGHKSINTVKKLSQRYKTIAYTDGSYDKSLNKRCACILFILLDGEITSQKVSSGSIASNYDRELITIKETLFLPYELGY
;
A
#
# COMPACT_ATOMS: atom_id res chain seq x y z
N MET A 1 -36.62 27.63 -0.45
CA MET A 1 -36.11 26.95 -1.66
C MET A 1 -34.63 26.68 -1.43
N VAL A 2 -34.22 25.42 -1.23
CA VAL A 2 -32.79 25.10 -1.16
C VAL A 2 -32.23 25.32 -2.57
N ASN A 3 -31.48 26.41 -2.75
CA ASN A 3 -30.87 26.74 -4.02
C ASN A 3 -29.70 25.78 -4.24
N ILE A 4 -29.92 24.67 -4.97
CA ILE A 4 -28.91 23.65 -5.31
C ILE A 4 -27.93 24.21 -6.39
N GLN A 5 -27.73 25.53 -6.44
CA GLN A 5 -26.67 26.15 -7.23
C GLN A 5 -25.29 25.96 -6.58
N THR A 6 -25.21 25.52 -5.32
CA THR A 6 -23.95 25.19 -4.65
C THR A 6 -23.70 23.69 -4.68
N ALA A 7 -23.40 23.15 -5.86
CA ALA A 7 -22.79 21.83 -6.00
C ALA A 7 -21.27 21.87 -5.70
N ASP A 8 -20.89 22.55 -4.61
CA ASP A 8 -19.63 22.29 -3.90
C ASP A 8 -19.64 20.93 -3.16
N ILE A 9 -20.81 20.29 -3.15
CA ILE A 9 -21.07 19.07 -2.42
C ILE A 9 -20.43 17.89 -3.16
N MET A 10 -19.25 17.51 -2.67
CA MET A 10 -18.74 16.13 -2.68
C MET A 10 -18.04 15.62 -3.94
N SER A 11 -17.39 16.48 -4.73
CA SER A 11 -16.45 15.99 -5.77
C SER A 11 -15.25 15.25 -5.16
N ASP A 12 -14.77 15.77 -4.03
CA ASP A 12 -13.45 15.37 -3.50
C ASP A 12 -13.57 14.38 -2.34
N TYR A 13 -14.71 14.34 -1.65
CA TYR A 13 -14.91 13.59 -0.42
C TYR A 13 -14.85 12.07 -0.56
N PHE A 14 -15.42 11.49 -1.62
CA PHE A 14 -15.41 10.02 -1.76
C PHE A 14 -14.33 9.52 -2.71
N SER A 15 -13.83 8.33 -2.42
CA SER A 15 -12.73 7.69 -3.15
C SER A 15 -13.10 7.17 -4.54
N THR A 16 -14.39 7.00 -4.81
CA THR A 16 -14.91 6.35 -6.02
C THR A 16 -16.03 7.18 -6.65
N TYR A 17 -16.06 7.24 -7.98
CA TYR A 17 -17.06 7.97 -8.75
C TYR A 17 -18.48 7.42 -8.51
N SER A 18 -18.66 6.10 -8.56
CA SER A 18 -19.95 5.45 -8.30
C SER A 18 -20.52 5.77 -6.91
N ARG A 19 -19.63 5.99 -5.91
CA ARG A 19 -20.07 6.38 -4.56
C ARG A 19 -20.49 7.86 -4.51
N ASN A 20 -19.77 8.75 -5.19
CA ASN A 20 -20.20 10.15 -5.36
C ASN A 20 -21.62 10.20 -5.94
N VAL A 21 -21.84 9.55 -7.07
CA VAL A 21 -23.14 9.54 -7.77
C VAL A 21 -24.25 8.98 -6.88
N ARG A 22 -23.99 7.86 -6.19
CA ARG A 22 -24.97 7.24 -5.29
C ARG A 22 -25.40 8.17 -4.15
N VAL A 23 -24.45 8.88 -3.55
CA VAL A 23 -24.75 9.83 -2.48
C VAL A 23 -25.57 11.00 -3.00
N VAL A 24 -25.21 11.55 -4.16
CA VAL A 24 -25.99 12.61 -4.82
C VAL A 24 -27.42 12.12 -5.13
N ALA A 25 -27.57 10.88 -5.61
CA ALA A 25 -28.90 10.29 -5.86
C ALA A 25 -29.76 10.20 -4.58
N TRP A 26 -29.16 9.79 -3.46
CA TRP A 26 -29.87 9.78 -2.17
C TRP A 26 -30.26 11.18 -1.69
N ILE A 27 -29.38 12.16 -1.85
CA ILE A 27 -29.67 13.56 -1.51
C ILE A 27 -30.83 14.07 -2.36
N LEU A 28 -30.83 13.81 -3.67
CA LEU A 28 -31.92 14.18 -4.57
C LEU A 28 -33.25 13.53 -4.18
N ARG A 29 -33.24 12.23 -3.86
CA ARG A 29 -34.43 11.53 -3.36
C ARG A 29 -34.94 12.12 -2.05
N PHE A 30 -34.04 12.46 -1.14
CA PHE A 30 -34.40 13.09 0.13
C PHE A 30 -35.11 14.44 -0.09
N ILE A 31 -34.54 15.29 -0.96
CA ILE A 31 -35.15 16.58 -1.35
C ILE A 31 -36.52 16.36 -2.00
N HIS A 32 -36.63 15.37 -2.90
CA HIS A 32 -37.88 14.99 -3.53
C HIS A 32 -38.94 14.56 -2.50
N ASN A 33 -38.58 13.73 -1.52
CA ASN A 33 -39.49 13.21 -0.50
C ASN A 33 -39.94 14.26 0.54
N ILE A 34 -39.15 15.32 0.73
CA ILE A 34 -39.58 16.48 1.55
C ILE A 34 -40.59 17.33 0.78
N SER A 35 -40.38 17.48 -0.53
CA SER A 35 -41.15 18.41 -1.36
C SER A 35 -42.44 17.79 -1.92
N ASN A 36 -42.56 16.47 -1.95
CA ASN A 36 -43.66 15.76 -2.59
C ASN A 36 -44.42 14.83 -1.64
N VAL A 37 -45.73 14.72 -1.86
CA VAL A 37 -46.62 13.83 -1.10
C VAL A 37 -46.33 12.35 -1.43
N ASN A 38 -46.06 12.07 -2.71
CA ASN A 38 -45.71 10.73 -3.19
C ASN A 38 -44.23 10.43 -2.90
N LYS A 39 -43.97 9.77 -1.78
CA LYS A 39 -42.61 9.48 -1.33
C LYS A 39 -42.04 8.25 -2.03
N LEU A 40 -40.84 8.40 -2.57
CA LEU A 40 -40.05 7.30 -3.14
C LEU A 40 -39.41 6.48 -2.00
N ARG A 41 -39.53 5.15 -2.08
CA ARG A 41 -39.01 4.20 -1.07
C ARG A 41 -38.27 3.05 -1.76
N GLY A 42 -37.45 2.33 -0.99
CA GLY A 42 -36.72 1.15 -1.47
C GLY A 42 -35.36 1.49 -2.08
N ASN A 43 -34.87 0.63 -2.97
CA ASN A 43 -33.57 0.82 -3.63
C ASN A 43 -33.60 1.97 -4.64
N LEU A 44 -32.44 2.56 -4.94
CA LEU A 44 -32.30 3.58 -5.98
C LEU A 44 -32.57 2.98 -7.35
N VAL A 45 -33.34 3.70 -8.17
CA VAL A 45 -33.69 3.31 -9.53
C VAL A 45 -32.73 3.97 -10.52
N TYR A 46 -32.59 3.39 -11.72
CA TYR A 46 -31.75 3.92 -12.79
C TYR A 46 -31.97 5.41 -13.08
N GLU A 47 -33.23 5.86 -13.13
CA GLU A 47 -33.54 7.28 -13.41
C GLU A 47 -32.94 8.23 -12.37
N GLU A 48 -32.85 7.81 -11.11
CA GLU A 48 -32.26 8.62 -10.04
C GLU A 48 -30.74 8.65 -10.14
N PHE A 49 -30.13 7.54 -10.57
CA PHE A 49 -28.71 7.52 -10.90
C PHE A 49 -28.42 8.46 -12.07
N LYS A 50 -29.19 8.36 -13.17
CA LYS A 50 -29.02 9.23 -14.35
C LYS A 50 -29.14 10.71 -13.97
N LYS A 51 -30.18 11.08 -13.21
CA LYS A 51 -30.36 12.45 -12.70
C LYS A 51 -29.19 12.91 -11.83
N ALA A 52 -28.67 12.03 -10.97
CA ALA A 52 -27.51 12.34 -10.14
C ALA A 52 -26.23 12.52 -10.94
N GLU A 53 -25.97 11.65 -11.93
CA GLU A 53 -24.81 11.78 -12.84
C GLU A 53 -24.85 13.08 -13.61
N ASN A 54 -26.00 13.41 -14.19
CA ASN A 54 -26.20 14.67 -14.92
C ASN A 54 -25.96 15.89 -14.03
N LEU A 55 -26.44 15.87 -12.79
CA LEU A 55 -26.19 16.97 -11.85
C LEU A 55 -24.70 17.11 -11.54
N VAL A 56 -24.00 15.99 -11.32
CA VAL A 56 -22.55 15.98 -11.09
C VAL A 56 -21.82 16.55 -12.31
N PHE A 57 -22.15 16.13 -13.52
CA PHE A 57 -21.54 16.68 -14.74
C PHE A 57 -21.82 18.17 -14.91
N LYS A 58 -23.06 18.60 -14.73
CA LYS A 58 -23.48 20.01 -14.81
C LYS A 58 -22.72 20.88 -13.82
N SER A 59 -22.52 20.40 -12.59
CA SER A 59 -21.74 21.13 -11.57
C SER A 59 -20.28 21.34 -11.98
N MET A 60 -19.66 20.35 -12.63
CA MET A 60 -18.28 20.46 -13.09
C MET A 60 -18.18 21.41 -14.28
N GLN A 61 -19.14 21.33 -15.19
CA GLN A 61 -19.22 22.19 -16.37
C GLN A 61 -19.39 23.67 -16.00
N LEU A 62 -20.32 23.98 -15.08
CA LEU A 62 -20.55 25.36 -14.62
C LEU A 62 -19.29 25.99 -13.98
N ARG A 63 -18.47 25.20 -13.29
CA ARG A 63 -17.22 25.68 -12.68
C ARG A 63 -16.10 25.87 -13.68
N SER A 64 -16.00 25.01 -14.69
CA SER A 64 -14.84 24.96 -15.59
C SER A 64 -15.05 25.66 -16.93
N PHE A 65 -16.28 25.84 -17.38
CA PHE A 65 -16.59 26.35 -18.72
C PHE A 65 -17.45 27.61 -18.65
N GLN A 66 -16.81 28.73 -18.26
CA GLN A 66 -17.42 30.06 -18.26
C GLN A 66 -17.06 30.86 -19.52
N ASP A 67 -15.99 30.49 -20.22
CA ASP A 67 -15.53 31.18 -21.42
C ASP A 67 -16.33 30.76 -22.66
N GLU A 68 -17.20 31.65 -23.13
CA GLU A 68 -18.01 31.45 -24.33
C GLU A 68 -17.16 31.28 -25.60
N LYS A 69 -16.00 31.93 -25.69
CA LYS A 69 -15.11 31.79 -26.86
C LYS A 69 -14.54 30.38 -26.95
N PHE A 70 -14.17 29.80 -25.81
CA PHE A 70 -13.74 28.42 -25.74
C PHE A 70 -14.85 27.44 -26.16
N LEU A 71 -16.07 27.67 -25.68
CA LEU A 71 -17.23 26.84 -26.02
C LEU A 71 -17.58 26.92 -27.52
N ALA A 72 -17.56 28.12 -28.09
CA ALA A 72 -17.78 28.32 -29.53
C ALA A 72 -16.72 27.59 -30.36
N LYS A 73 -15.43 27.69 -29.97
CA LYS A 73 -14.33 26.98 -30.64
C LYS A 73 -14.49 25.46 -30.60
N MET A 74 -15.04 24.92 -29.52
CA MET A 74 -15.29 23.48 -29.35
C MET A 74 -16.61 23.02 -29.99
N GLN A 75 -17.39 23.92 -30.60
CA GLN A 75 -18.75 23.64 -31.09
C GLN A 75 -19.63 23.00 -30.01
N ALA A 76 -19.48 23.48 -28.77
CA ALA A 76 -20.25 22.99 -27.64
C ALA A 76 -21.66 23.60 -27.63
N PHE A 77 -22.67 22.80 -27.31
CA PHE A 77 -24.06 23.21 -27.18
C PHE A 77 -24.68 22.59 -25.93
N LYS A 78 -25.81 23.14 -25.46
CA LYS A 78 -26.56 22.58 -24.32
C LYS A 78 -27.64 21.63 -24.82
N ASP A 79 -27.74 20.46 -24.21
CA ASP A 79 -28.83 19.51 -24.45
C ASP A 79 -30.11 19.88 -23.67
N GLU A 80 -31.16 19.07 -23.83
CA GLU A 80 -32.46 19.24 -23.15
C GLU A 80 -32.35 19.16 -21.62
N GLU A 81 -31.35 18.42 -21.10
CA GLU A 81 -31.06 18.28 -19.67
C GLU A 81 -30.16 19.42 -19.15
N GLY A 82 -29.70 20.29 -20.07
CA GLY A 82 -28.84 21.45 -19.80
C GLY A 82 -27.37 21.11 -19.56
N LEU A 83 -26.91 19.96 -20.05
CA LEU A 83 -25.51 19.56 -20.10
C LEU A 83 -24.83 20.09 -21.36
N LEU A 84 -23.57 20.49 -21.23
CA LEU A 84 -22.74 20.83 -22.38
C LEU A 84 -22.28 19.56 -23.11
N ARG A 85 -22.63 19.47 -24.39
CA ARG A 85 -22.22 18.41 -25.31
C ARG A 85 -21.46 19.02 -26.48
N ILE A 86 -20.65 18.21 -27.18
CA ILE A 86 -19.88 18.65 -28.35
C ILE A 86 -20.49 18.07 -29.61
N ARG A 87 -20.64 18.91 -30.64
CA ARG A 87 -21.04 18.43 -31.97
C ARG A 87 -19.86 17.74 -32.64
N THR A 88 -20.03 16.45 -32.98
CA THR A 88 -19.04 15.73 -33.80
C THR A 88 -19.44 15.72 -35.26
N LYS A 89 -18.52 15.28 -36.13
CA LYS A 89 -18.79 15.08 -37.56
C LYS A 89 -19.76 13.91 -37.83
N LEU A 90 -20.09 13.13 -36.81
CA LEU A 90 -20.97 11.96 -36.90
C LEU A 90 -22.43 12.29 -36.58
N GLY A 91 -22.81 13.57 -36.53
CA GLY A 91 -24.16 14.01 -36.15
C GLY A 91 -25.29 13.30 -36.92
N ASP A 92 -25.09 13.04 -38.21
CA ASP A 92 -26.09 12.42 -39.09
C ASP A 92 -25.97 10.89 -39.22
N SER A 93 -25.09 10.25 -38.45
CA SER A 93 -24.97 8.78 -38.44
C SER A 93 -26.19 8.12 -37.77
N ASP A 94 -26.33 6.80 -37.82
CA ASP A 94 -27.34 6.03 -37.05
C ASP A 94 -26.82 5.57 -35.67
N GLU A 95 -25.70 6.13 -35.22
CA GLU A 95 -25.06 5.78 -33.95
C GLU A 95 -25.83 6.31 -32.72
N LYS A 96 -25.42 5.88 -31.54
CA LYS A 96 -25.98 6.37 -30.27
C LYS A 96 -25.77 7.87 -30.10
N GLU A 97 -26.73 8.55 -29.47
CA GLU A 97 -26.63 10.00 -29.24
C GLU A 97 -25.38 10.42 -28.46
N ASP A 98 -24.98 9.66 -27.44
CA ASP A 98 -23.77 9.95 -26.68
C ASP A 98 -22.49 9.84 -27.53
N PHE A 99 -22.50 8.99 -28.56
CA PHE A 99 -21.39 8.85 -29.51
C PHE A 99 -21.32 10.03 -30.48
N LYS A 100 -22.49 10.47 -30.96
CA LYS A 100 -22.65 11.62 -31.85
C LYS A 100 -22.34 12.94 -31.14
N PHE A 101 -22.80 13.06 -29.90
CA PHE A 101 -22.80 14.27 -29.11
C PHE A 101 -22.25 14.00 -27.70
N PRO A 102 -20.95 13.69 -27.58
CA PRO A 102 -20.36 13.32 -26.29
C PRO A 102 -20.42 14.47 -25.29
N VAL A 103 -20.57 14.12 -24.01
CA VAL A 103 -20.65 15.09 -22.90
C VAL A 103 -19.28 15.72 -22.67
N LEU A 104 -19.21 17.04 -22.67
CA LEU A 104 -17.98 17.79 -22.46
C LEU A 104 -17.59 17.77 -20.98
N LEU A 105 -16.44 17.20 -20.65
CA LEU A 105 -15.95 17.10 -19.28
C LEU A 105 -14.60 17.82 -19.10
N PRO A 106 -14.42 18.60 -18.02
CA PRO A 106 -13.15 19.24 -17.72
C PRO A 106 -12.14 18.23 -17.15
N ALA A 107 -10.87 18.64 -17.06
CA ALA A 107 -9.88 17.89 -16.31
C ALA A 107 -10.05 18.16 -14.81
N ASN A 108 -10.76 17.26 -14.12
CA ASN A 108 -11.10 17.36 -12.70
C ASN A 108 -10.86 16.02 -11.98
N ASP A 109 -10.63 16.05 -10.67
CA ASP A 109 -10.44 14.87 -9.81
C ASP A 109 -11.60 13.88 -9.86
N VAL A 110 -12.85 14.34 -10.01
CA VAL A 110 -14.01 13.44 -10.21
C VAL A 110 -13.88 12.68 -11.52
N VAL A 111 -13.42 13.35 -12.58
CA VAL A 111 -13.19 12.71 -13.88
C VAL A 111 -12.04 11.71 -13.79
N VAL A 112 -10.99 11.99 -12.99
CA VAL A 112 -9.94 11.02 -12.69
C VAL A 112 -10.52 9.78 -11.98
N LYS A 113 -11.44 9.96 -11.01
CA LYS A 113 -12.13 8.86 -10.33
C LYS A 113 -13.00 8.04 -11.30
N LEU A 114 -13.72 8.72 -12.21
CA LEU A 114 -14.50 8.07 -13.28
C LEU A 114 -13.59 7.22 -14.19
N ILE A 115 -12.48 7.80 -14.68
CA ILE A 115 -11.50 7.08 -15.52
C ILE A 115 -10.92 5.88 -14.77
N ARG A 116 -10.66 6.01 -13.47
CA ARG A 116 -10.15 4.92 -12.62
C ARG A 116 -11.15 3.78 -12.47
N GLU A 117 -12.44 4.09 -12.37
CA GLU A 117 -13.49 3.05 -12.36
C GLU A 117 -13.60 2.36 -13.72
N GLU A 118 -13.64 3.12 -14.81
CA GLU A 118 -13.70 2.53 -16.15
C GLU A 118 -12.45 1.72 -16.49
N HIS A 119 -11.28 2.13 -16.02
CA HIS A 119 -10.06 1.34 -16.14
C HIS A 119 -10.18 -0.03 -15.46
N LYS A 120 -10.81 -0.09 -14.27
CA LYS A 120 -11.06 -1.36 -13.57
C LYS A 120 -12.14 -2.19 -14.24
N LYS A 121 -13.24 -1.57 -14.69
CA LYS A 121 -14.31 -2.25 -15.45
C LYS A 121 -13.81 -2.82 -16.78
N ALA A 122 -12.85 -2.15 -17.42
CA ALA A 122 -12.17 -2.61 -18.62
C ALA A 122 -11.04 -3.61 -18.33
N MET A 123 -11.03 -4.28 -17.17
CA MET A 123 -10.04 -5.30 -16.81
C MET A 123 -8.58 -4.84 -16.98
N HIS A 124 -8.29 -3.62 -16.51
CA HIS A 124 -6.96 -3.01 -16.61
C HIS A 124 -6.45 -2.79 -18.04
N ALA A 125 -7.37 -2.59 -19.00
CA ALA A 125 -7.03 -2.30 -20.39
C ALA A 125 -6.06 -1.12 -20.55
N GLY A 126 -5.25 -1.20 -21.60
CA GLY A 126 -4.28 -0.17 -21.97
C GLY A 126 -4.91 1.16 -22.36
N SER A 127 -4.06 2.18 -22.53
CA SER A 127 -4.51 3.57 -22.73
C SER A 127 -5.42 3.76 -23.94
N TYR A 128 -5.14 3.09 -25.06
CA TYR A 128 -5.90 3.27 -26.30
C TYR A 128 -7.32 2.73 -26.18
N ILE A 129 -7.48 1.53 -25.61
CA ILE A 129 -8.79 0.91 -25.38
C ILE A 129 -9.60 1.77 -24.41
N LEU A 130 -8.98 2.22 -23.32
CA LEU A 130 -9.68 3.06 -22.35
C LEU A 130 -10.11 4.40 -22.96
N LEU A 131 -9.25 5.03 -23.77
CA LEU A 131 -9.60 6.25 -24.49
C LEU A 131 -10.75 6.04 -25.47
N ALA A 132 -10.75 4.94 -26.23
CA ALA A 132 -11.83 4.62 -27.15
C ALA A 132 -13.16 4.52 -26.40
N ARG A 133 -13.23 3.71 -25.34
CA ARG A 133 -14.45 3.53 -24.53
C ARG A 133 -14.94 4.83 -23.90
N LEU A 134 -14.03 5.67 -23.40
CA LEU A 134 -14.40 6.96 -22.82
C LEU A 134 -14.89 7.94 -23.89
N SER A 135 -14.29 7.91 -25.09
CA SER A 135 -14.64 8.82 -26.19
C SER A 135 -15.99 8.50 -26.82
N GLU A 136 -16.54 7.31 -26.55
CA GLU A 136 -17.89 6.96 -26.99
C GLU A 136 -18.99 7.74 -26.26
N ILE A 137 -18.68 8.29 -25.09
CA ILE A 137 -19.67 8.93 -24.21
C ILE A 137 -19.23 10.35 -23.82
N PHE A 138 -17.92 10.56 -23.68
CA PHE A 138 -17.36 11.77 -23.08
C PHE A 138 -16.28 12.42 -23.95
N TRP A 139 -16.35 13.75 -24.04
CA TRP A 139 -15.27 14.57 -24.55
C TRP A 139 -14.49 15.17 -23.39
N ILE A 140 -13.46 14.45 -22.92
CA ILE A 140 -12.67 14.85 -21.76
C ILE A 140 -11.51 15.75 -22.17
N ILE A 141 -11.43 16.96 -21.62
CA ILE A 141 -10.29 17.85 -21.82
C ILE A 141 -9.02 17.20 -21.26
N LYS A 142 -7.97 17.11 -22.08
CA LYS A 142 -6.70 16.44 -21.74
C LYS A 142 -6.87 14.94 -21.40
N ALA A 143 -7.86 14.26 -21.98
CA ALA A 143 -8.14 12.82 -21.76
C ALA A 143 -6.89 11.93 -21.73
N LYS A 144 -6.02 12.04 -22.75
CA LYS A 144 -4.79 11.25 -22.87
C LYS A 144 -3.88 11.40 -21.65
N LYS A 145 -3.77 12.61 -21.08
CA LYS A 145 -2.94 12.87 -19.90
C LYS A 145 -3.54 12.21 -18.66
N LEU A 146 -4.85 12.38 -18.45
CA LEU A 146 -5.56 11.80 -17.30
C LEU A 146 -5.55 10.26 -17.33
N VAL A 147 -5.78 9.66 -18.50
CA VAL A 147 -5.69 8.21 -18.68
C VAL A 147 -4.29 7.69 -18.35
N LYS A 148 -3.24 8.36 -18.86
CA LYS A 148 -1.85 8.00 -18.52
C LYS A 148 -1.57 8.13 -17.02
N GLN A 149 -2.08 9.18 -16.38
CA GLN A 149 -1.96 9.36 -14.94
C GLN A 149 -2.59 8.18 -14.19
N VAL A 150 -3.84 7.83 -14.50
CA VAL A 150 -4.54 6.70 -13.85
C VAL A 150 -3.80 5.38 -14.04
N LEU A 151 -3.32 5.10 -15.25
CA LEU A 151 -2.53 3.89 -15.54
C LEU A 151 -1.22 3.85 -14.76
N ASN A 152 -0.54 5.00 -14.67
CA ASN A 152 0.70 5.14 -13.93
C ASN A 152 0.50 5.15 -12.41
N GLU A 153 -0.70 5.38 -11.89
CA GLU A 153 -1.01 5.25 -10.46
C GLU A 153 -1.49 3.85 -10.10
N CYS A 154 -2.04 3.11 -11.07
CA CYS A 154 -2.60 1.78 -10.87
C CYS A 154 -1.55 0.75 -10.44
N VAL A 155 -1.66 0.24 -9.21
CA VAL A 155 -0.75 -0.76 -8.64
C VAL A 155 -0.74 -2.05 -9.46
N THR A 156 -1.90 -2.52 -9.93
CA THR A 156 -2.00 -3.72 -10.77
C THR A 156 -1.20 -3.54 -12.05
N CYS A 157 -1.43 -2.46 -12.80
CA CYS A 157 -0.70 -2.17 -14.03
C CYS A 157 0.80 -1.98 -13.79
N LYS A 158 1.20 -1.34 -12.67
CA LYS A 158 2.62 -1.22 -12.30
C LYS A 158 3.28 -2.59 -12.10
N ARG A 159 2.60 -3.51 -11.40
CA ARG A 159 3.11 -4.88 -11.17
C ARG A 159 3.26 -5.65 -12.47
N TYR A 160 2.29 -5.57 -13.37
CA TYR A 160 2.41 -6.23 -14.68
C TYR A 160 3.46 -5.59 -15.60
N LYS A 161 3.73 -4.29 -15.43
CA LYS A 161 4.74 -3.56 -16.21
C LYS A 161 6.15 -3.69 -15.62
N SER A 162 6.31 -4.09 -14.36
CA SER A 162 7.63 -4.14 -13.73
C SER A 162 8.51 -5.17 -14.42
N LYS A 163 9.67 -4.73 -14.90
CA LYS A 163 10.70 -5.62 -15.41
C LYS A 163 11.36 -6.36 -14.25
N HIS A 164 11.80 -7.59 -14.50
CA HIS A 164 12.69 -8.27 -13.56
C HIS A 164 13.95 -7.45 -13.35
N VAL A 165 14.46 -7.45 -12.11
CA VAL A 165 15.78 -6.88 -11.83
C VAL A 165 16.79 -7.79 -12.53
N GLU A 166 17.49 -7.25 -13.52
CA GLU A 166 18.65 -7.92 -14.11
C GLU A 166 19.75 -7.94 -13.06
N VAL A 167 19.87 -9.06 -12.36
CA VAL A 167 20.98 -9.27 -11.43
C VAL A 167 22.17 -9.71 -12.28
N PRO A 168 23.30 -8.98 -12.29
CA PRO A 168 24.50 -9.45 -12.95
C PRO A 168 24.89 -10.80 -12.33
N PHE A 169 25.25 -11.77 -13.16
CA PHE A 169 25.69 -13.07 -12.67
C PHE A 169 26.87 -12.88 -11.73
N ALA A 170 26.70 -13.26 -10.46
CA ALA A 170 27.81 -13.31 -9.53
C ALA A 170 28.73 -14.46 -9.96
N PRO A 171 30.06 -14.25 -10.04
CA PRO A 171 30.98 -15.34 -10.32
C PRO A 171 30.84 -16.43 -9.26
N LEU A 172 30.86 -17.69 -9.70
CA LEU A 172 30.84 -18.83 -8.79
C LEU A 172 32.02 -18.72 -7.82
N SER A 173 31.77 -18.98 -6.53
CA SER A 173 32.84 -19.01 -5.53
C SER A 173 33.88 -20.06 -5.91
N ARG A 174 35.17 -19.80 -5.61
CA ARG A 174 36.26 -20.75 -5.92
C ARG A 174 35.98 -22.15 -5.39
N GLU A 175 35.31 -22.24 -4.23
CA GLU A 175 34.88 -23.50 -3.61
C GLU A 175 33.94 -24.33 -4.49
N ARG A 176 33.11 -23.70 -5.33
CA ARG A 176 32.19 -24.39 -6.26
C ARG A 176 32.82 -24.77 -7.59
N VAL A 177 33.94 -24.14 -7.95
CA VAL A 177 34.64 -24.35 -9.24
C VAL A 177 35.83 -25.31 -9.09
N THR A 178 36.42 -25.39 -7.91
CA THR A 178 37.57 -26.27 -7.65
C THR A 178 37.12 -27.73 -7.53
N GLN A 179 37.59 -28.56 -8.47
CA GLN A 179 37.45 -30.01 -8.39
C GLN A 179 38.17 -30.52 -7.14
N THR A 180 37.44 -31.24 -6.31
CA THR A 180 37.97 -31.85 -5.08
C THR A 180 37.61 -33.32 -5.06
N LYS A 181 38.42 -34.13 -4.39
CA LYS A 181 38.15 -35.55 -4.21
C LYS A 181 36.88 -35.76 -3.37
N ILE A 182 36.26 -36.92 -3.53
CA ILE A 182 35.08 -37.32 -2.75
C ILE A 182 35.43 -37.20 -1.25
N PHE A 183 34.62 -36.46 -0.49
CA PHE A 183 34.79 -36.14 0.94
C PHE A 183 35.91 -35.15 1.34
N GLU A 184 36.61 -34.51 0.40
CA GLU A 184 37.67 -33.54 0.71
C GLU A 184 37.10 -32.19 1.20
N LYS A 185 35.98 -31.75 0.62
CA LYS A 185 35.18 -30.63 1.13
C LYS A 185 33.98 -31.15 1.90
N LEU A 186 34.19 -31.45 3.17
CA LEU A 186 33.08 -31.44 4.12
C LEU A 186 32.76 -29.97 4.40
N GLU A 187 31.60 -29.51 3.94
CA GLU A 187 31.04 -28.24 4.36
C GLU A 187 30.96 -28.27 5.88
N LYS A 188 31.93 -27.61 6.54
CA LYS A 188 31.85 -27.38 7.98
C LYS A 188 30.63 -26.49 8.16
N ARG A 189 29.47 -27.10 8.41
CA ARG A 189 28.31 -26.38 8.92
C ARG A 189 28.84 -25.61 10.11
N ASN A 190 28.90 -24.28 9.96
CA ASN A 190 29.39 -23.38 10.99
C ASN A 190 28.88 -23.90 12.32
N SER A 191 29.80 -24.20 13.23
CA SER A 191 29.37 -24.75 14.51
C SER A 191 28.36 -23.77 15.09
N SER A 192 27.35 -24.23 15.84
CA SER A 192 26.31 -23.34 16.38
C SER A 192 26.91 -22.10 17.09
N LEU A 193 28.15 -22.22 17.58
CA LEU A 193 28.96 -21.14 18.11
C LEU A 193 29.44 -20.10 17.09
N ASP A 194 29.87 -20.49 15.89
CA ASP A 194 30.33 -19.55 14.87
C ASP A 194 29.18 -18.69 14.33
N VAL A 195 27.98 -19.27 14.23
CA VAL A 195 26.75 -18.54 13.87
C VAL A 195 26.34 -17.59 14.98
N VAL A 196 26.39 -18.03 16.24
CA VAL A 196 26.05 -17.21 17.40
C VAL A 196 27.07 -16.07 17.57
N LEU A 197 28.37 -16.34 17.43
CA LEU A 197 29.43 -15.34 17.51
C LEU A 197 29.31 -14.30 16.39
N ASN A 198 29.03 -14.71 15.14
CA ASN A 198 28.79 -13.76 14.05
C ASN A 198 27.53 -12.93 14.27
N SER A 199 26.46 -13.53 14.82
CA SER A 199 25.22 -12.80 15.14
C SER A 199 25.44 -11.75 16.23
N ILE A 200 26.21 -12.08 17.27
CA ILE A 200 26.61 -11.17 18.34
C ILE A 200 27.51 -10.06 17.78
N GLN A 201 28.50 -10.40 16.94
CA GLN A 201 29.39 -9.43 16.31
C GLN A 201 28.61 -8.42 15.45
N ILE A 202 27.65 -8.90 14.65
CA ILE A 202 26.78 -8.04 13.83
C ILE A 202 25.92 -7.14 14.72
N TYR A 203 25.36 -7.66 15.81
CA TYR A 203 24.54 -6.88 16.73
C TYR A 203 25.33 -5.77 17.43
N LEU A 204 26.55 -6.09 17.90
CA LEU A 204 27.45 -5.12 18.55
C LEU A 204 27.88 -4.00 17.60
N VAL A 205 28.15 -4.33 16.33
CA VAL A 205 28.50 -3.34 15.29
C VAL A 205 27.30 -2.45 14.93
N LYS A 206 26.08 -3.00 14.88
CA LYS A 206 24.87 -2.22 14.57
C LYS A 206 24.43 -1.24 15.67
N LYS A 207 24.89 -1.44 16.91
CA LYS A 207 24.50 -0.63 18.09
C LYS A 207 25.58 0.36 18.54
N ASP A 208 26.64 0.56 17.74
CA ASP A 208 27.78 1.44 18.06
C ASP A 208 28.44 1.14 19.43
N TYR A 209 28.43 -0.13 19.86
CA TYR A 209 29.18 -0.52 21.05
C TYR A 209 30.69 -0.42 20.79
N PRO A 210 31.48 0.24 21.66
CA PRO A 210 32.90 0.45 21.41
C PRO A 210 33.66 -0.89 21.34
N LYS A 211 34.49 -1.02 20.31
CA LYS A 211 35.34 -2.18 20.04
C LYS A 211 36.29 -2.45 21.21
N ARG A 212 36.00 -3.47 22.02
CA ARG A 212 36.91 -4.50 22.58
C ARG A 212 36.24 -5.15 23.81
N LEU A 213 35.66 -6.33 23.64
CA LEU A 213 35.51 -7.28 24.74
C LEU A 213 36.92 -7.67 25.18
N GLY A 214 37.31 -7.37 26.42
CA GLY A 214 38.63 -7.72 26.95
C GLY A 214 38.90 -9.23 26.89
N HIS A 215 40.17 -9.64 26.82
CA HIS A 215 40.56 -11.06 26.75
C HIS A 215 39.92 -11.95 27.84
N LYS A 216 39.59 -11.37 29.01
CA LYS A 216 38.89 -12.07 30.10
C LYS A 216 37.44 -12.40 29.74
N SER A 217 36.67 -11.46 29.19
CA SER A 217 35.27 -11.70 28.83
C SER A 217 35.13 -12.67 27.63
N ILE A 218 36.09 -12.66 26.70
CA ILE A 218 36.14 -13.65 25.60
C ILE A 218 36.38 -15.07 26.15
N ASN A 219 37.23 -15.25 27.15
CA ASN A 219 37.47 -16.56 27.77
C ASN A 219 36.30 -17.02 28.64
N THR A 220 35.58 -16.12 29.31
CA THR A 220 34.35 -16.42 30.04
C THR A 220 33.24 -16.85 29.10
N VAL A 221 33.04 -16.12 27.99
CA VAL A 221 32.09 -16.47 26.93
C VAL A 221 32.47 -17.82 26.30
N LYS A 222 33.75 -18.08 26.01
CA LYS A 222 34.21 -19.38 25.51
C LYS A 222 33.95 -20.52 26.50
N LYS A 223 34.23 -20.32 27.81
CA LYS A 223 33.94 -21.31 28.87
C LYS A 223 32.44 -21.59 29.00
N LEU A 224 31.60 -20.55 29.00
CA LEU A 224 30.14 -20.68 29.05
C LEU A 224 29.60 -21.39 27.80
N SER A 225 30.08 -21.00 26.62
CA SER A 225 29.83 -21.68 25.35
C SER A 225 30.15 -23.18 25.42
N GLN A 226 31.32 -23.53 25.94
CA GLN A 226 31.77 -24.92 26.07
C GLN A 226 30.86 -25.71 27.02
N ARG A 227 30.41 -25.08 28.12
CA ARG A 227 29.50 -25.65 29.13
C ARG A 227 28.08 -25.89 28.61
N TYR A 228 27.58 -25.01 27.74
CA TYR A 228 26.29 -25.19 27.09
C TYR A 228 26.36 -26.16 25.90
N LYS A 229 27.53 -26.31 25.26
CA LYS A 229 27.80 -27.34 24.25
C LYS A 229 27.60 -28.76 24.80
N THR A 230 27.95 -29.00 26.06
CA THR A 230 27.70 -30.29 26.73
C THR A 230 26.22 -30.51 27.07
N ILE A 231 25.49 -29.47 27.44
CA ILE A 231 24.06 -29.58 27.80
C ILE A 231 23.18 -29.81 26.55
N ALA A 232 23.53 -29.24 25.40
CA ALA A 232 22.75 -29.39 24.16
C ALA A 232 22.88 -30.78 23.50
N TYR A 233 23.79 -31.63 23.96
CA TYR A 233 24.08 -32.94 23.34
C TYR A 233 23.66 -34.14 24.19
N THR A 234 23.16 -33.96 25.42
CA THR A 234 22.85 -35.10 26.30
C THR A 234 21.66 -35.94 25.85
N ASP A 235 20.70 -35.39 25.10
CA ASP A 235 19.44 -36.10 24.78
C ASP A 235 19.18 -36.29 23.28
N GLY A 236 20.20 -36.15 22.42
CA GLY A 236 20.09 -36.50 20.99
C GLY A 236 19.07 -35.70 20.17
N SER A 237 18.38 -34.72 20.74
CA SER A 237 17.41 -33.86 20.05
C SER A 237 17.87 -32.40 20.06
N TYR A 238 17.90 -31.79 18.87
CA TYR A 238 18.29 -30.40 18.66
C TYR A 238 17.15 -29.47 19.09
N ASP A 239 17.18 -28.96 20.32
CA ASP A 239 16.14 -28.05 20.83
C ASP A 239 16.46 -26.57 20.53
N LYS A 240 15.67 -25.96 19.63
CA LYS A 240 15.74 -24.52 19.30
C LYS A 240 15.40 -23.61 20.48
N SER A 241 14.69 -24.12 21.50
CA SER A 241 14.31 -23.36 22.70
C SER A 241 15.53 -23.02 23.59
N LEU A 242 16.49 -23.94 23.67
CA LEU A 242 17.71 -23.80 24.47
C LEU A 242 18.59 -22.66 23.96
N ASN A 243 18.68 -22.45 22.64
CA ASN A 243 19.50 -21.39 22.05
C ASN A 243 18.99 -19.98 22.39
N LYS A 244 17.66 -19.79 22.49
CA LYS A 244 17.07 -18.52 22.95
C LYS A 244 17.34 -18.29 24.43
N ARG A 245 17.21 -19.33 25.27
CA ARG A 245 17.51 -19.25 26.71
C ARG A 245 19.00 -19.00 26.98
N CYS A 246 19.90 -19.63 26.22
CA CYS A 246 21.35 -19.41 26.33
C CYS A 246 21.77 -18.01 25.88
N ALA A 247 21.17 -17.48 24.79
CA ALA A 247 21.40 -16.10 24.35
C ALA A 247 20.90 -15.08 25.39
N CYS A 248 19.77 -15.35 26.05
CA CYS A 248 19.25 -14.50 27.13
C CYS A 248 20.12 -14.56 28.40
N ILE A 249 20.62 -15.75 28.79
CA ILE A 249 21.53 -15.89 29.94
C ILE A 249 22.87 -15.20 29.64
N LEU A 250 23.37 -15.26 28.40
CA LEU A 250 24.56 -14.51 27.99
C LEU A 250 24.32 -12.99 28.05
N PHE A 251 23.11 -12.54 27.70
CA PHE A 251 22.69 -11.13 27.82
C PHE A 251 22.64 -10.68 29.28
N ILE A 252 22.03 -11.47 30.16
CA ILE A 252 21.95 -11.20 31.62
C ILE A 252 23.34 -11.17 32.27
N LEU A 253 24.25 -12.06 31.86
CA LEU A 253 25.62 -12.13 32.41
C LEU A 253 26.51 -10.99 31.88
N LEU A 254 26.34 -10.57 30.63
CA LEU A 254 27.06 -9.43 30.06
C LEU A 254 26.56 -8.10 30.67
N ASP A 255 25.25 -7.95 30.90
CA ASP A 255 24.71 -6.77 31.57
C ASP A 255 25.02 -6.74 33.07
N GLY A 256 25.16 -7.89 33.74
CA GLY A 256 25.61 -7.99 35.14
C GLY A 256 27.07 -7.54 35.37
N GLU A 257 27.97 -7.82 34.43
CA GLU A 257 29.35 -7.31 34.47
C GLU A 257 29.43 -5.82 34.09
N ILE A 258 28.56 -5.34 33.19
CA ILE A 258 28.51 -3.92 32.78
C ILE A 258 27.88 -3.04 33.88
N THR A 259 26.86 -3.54 34.59
CA THR A 259 26.24 -2.82 35.72
C THR A 259 27.15 -2.76 36.94
N SER A 260 27.92 -3.82 37.25
CA SER A 260 28.91 -3.79 38.35
C SER A 260 30.10 -2.86 38.11
N GLN A 261 30.42 -2.50 36.86
CA GLN A 261 31.39 -1.45 36.54
C GLN A 261 30.80 -0.02 36.58
N LYS A 262 29.47 0.14 36.60
CA LYS A 262 28.78 1.45 36.53
C LYS A 262 28.18 1.95 37.86
N VAL A 263 28.34 1.23 38.97
CA VAL A 263 27.84 1.70 40.29
C VAL A 263 28.66 2.88 40.86
N SER A 264 29.73 3.36 40.19
CA SER A 264 30.50 4.52 40.64
C SER A 264 30.08 5.89 40.07
N SER A 265 29.06 5.99 39.21
CA SER A 265 28.50 7.29 38.81
C SER A 265 27.00 7.22 38.55
N GLY A 266 26.25 7.91 39.39
CA GLY A 266 24.79 7.81 39.49
C GLY A 266 24.01 8.37 38.30
N SER A 267 22.71 8.01 38.32
CA SER A 267 21.56 8.61 37.64
C SER A 267 21.12 8.10 36.25
N ILE A 268 20.97 6.77 36.05
CA ILE A 268 20.10 6.23 34.97
C ILE A 268 19.41 4.92 35.41
N ALA A 269 18.84 4.85 36.63
CA ALA A 269 18.25 3.61 37.15
C ALA A 269 16.76 3.42 36.85
N SER A 270 15.98 4.47 36.56
CA SER A 270 14.51 4.38 36.66
C SER A 270 13.78 3.83 35.42
N ASN A 271 14.41 3.77 34.25
CA ASN A 271 13.78 3.26 33.01
C ASN A 271 14.12 1.80 32.71
N TYR A 272 15.19 1.25 33.31
CA TYR A 272 15.62 -0.12 33.06
C TYR A 272 14.69 -1.15 33.73
N ASP A 273 14.14 -0.84 34.90
CA ASP A 273 13.31 -1.78 35.66
C ASP A 273 11.95 -2.06 35.01
N ARG A 274 11.38 -1.11 34.24
CA ARG A 274 10.08 -1.32 33.57
C ARG A 274 10.18 -2.18 32.31
N GLU A 275 11.26 -2.09 31.53
CA GLU A 275 11.43 -2.93 30.34
C GLU A 275 11.83 -4.37 30.72
N LEU A 276 12.51 -4.57 31.85
CA LEU A 276 12.85 -5.89 32.41
C LEU A 276 11.64 -6.69 32.91
N ILE A 277 10.59 -6.03 33.41
CA ILE A 277 9.34 -6.68 33.85
C ILE A 277 8.55 -7.21 32.65
N THR A 278 8.45 -6.43 31.57
CA THR A 278 7.71 -6.82 30.35
C THR A 278 8.35 -8.02 29.64
N ILE A 279 9.69 -8.13 29.70
CA ILE A 279 10.43 -9.27 29.14
C ILE A 279 10.32 -10.51 30.04
N LYS A 280 10.24 -10.34 31.36
CA LYS A 280 9.93 -11.45 32.30
C LYS A 280 8.53 -12.03 32.06
N GLU A 281 7.53 -11.19 31.81
CA GLU A 281 6.13 -11.63 31.61
C GLU A 281 5.89 -12.31 30.26
N THR A 282 6.59 -11.90 29.20
CA THR A 282 6.46 -12.52 27.86
C THR A 282 7.21 -13.85 27.70
N LEU A 283 8.13 -14.18 28.61
CA LEU A 283 8.95 -15.39 28.54
C LEU A 283 8.50 -16.52 29.49
N PHE A 284 7.49 -16.29 30.34
CA PHE A 284 7.02 -17.24 31.37
C PHE A 284 5.56 -17.68 31.24
N LEU A 285 4.91 -17.55 30.08
CA LEU A 285 3.64 -18.25 29.86
C LEU A 285 3.87 -19.73 29.51
N PRO A 286 3.37 -20.68 30.32
CA PRO A 286 3.43 -22.10 29.98
C PRO A 286 2.49 -22.36 28.80
N TYR A 287 3.04 -22.88 27.71
CA TYR A 287 2.23 -23.49 26.66
C TYR A 287 1.79 -24.85 27.20
N GLU A 288 0.57 -24.94 27.75
CA GLU A 288 -0.02 -26.22 28.10
C GLU A 288 -0.22 -27.05 26.84
N LEU A 289 0.33 -28.26 26.86
CA LEU A 289 0.10 -29.31 25.88
C LEU A 289 -1.30 -29.88 26.11
N GLY A 290 -2.18 -29.75 25.11
CA GLY A 290 -3.47 -30.43 25.05
C GLY A 290 -3.60 -31.12 23.70
N TYR A 291 -3.47 -32.44 23.74
CA TYR A 291 -3.76 -33.51 22.76
C TYR A 291 -4.19 -33.15 21.33
#